data_AF-A0A232F535-F1
#
_entry.id   AF-A0A232F535-F1
#
_cell.length_a   1.000
_cell.length_b   1.000
_cell.length_c   1.000
_cell.angle_alpha   90.00
_cell.angle_beta   90.00
_cell.angle_gamma   90.00
#
_symmetry.space_group_name_H-M   'P 1'
#
loop_
_entity.id
_entity.type
_entity.pdbx_description
1 polymer ?
#
loop_
_entity_poly.entity_id
_entity_poly.type
_entity_poly.pdbx_seq_one_letter_code
_entity_poly.pdbx_strand_id
1 'polypeptide(L)' 'MCKLSCHNCGRSYSRRDNLQRHIRFVCGQSPKYACLICNRAFKQKSNYHRHVLNMHQTNLM' A
#
# COMPACT_ATOMS: atom_id res chain seq x y z
N MET A 1 12.84 18.50 -13.37
CA MET A 1 12.37 17.59 -12.30
C MET A 1 12.11 16.21 -12.92
N CYS A 2 13.05 15.28 -12.85
CA CYS A 2 12.83 13.92 -13.37
C CYS A 2 11.86 13.17 -12.43
N LYS A 3 10.56 13.20 -12.76
CA LYS A 3 9.54 12.37 -12.09
C LYS A 3 9.70 10.94 -12.58
N LEU A 4 10.01 10.03 -11.66
CA LEU A 4 10.04 8.60 -11.95
C LEU A 4 8.62 8.05 -11.80
N SER A 5 7.97 7.79 -12.93
CA SER A 5 6.56 7.36 -12.97
C SER A 5 6.45 5.88 -13.29
N CYS A 6 5.46 5.21 -12.68
CA CYS A 6 5.09 3.86 -13.04
C CYS A 6 4.27 3.89 -14.34
N HIS A 7 4.74 3.21 -15.38
CA HIS A 7 4.03 3.13 -16.66
C HIS A 7 2.67 2.44 -16.54
N ASN A 8 2.55 1.43 -15.67
CA ASN A 8 1.33 0.63 -15.52
C ASN A 8 0.20 1.34 -14.76
N CYS A 9 0.47 2.36 -13.95
CA CYS A 9 -0.58 3.03 -13.15
C CYS A 9 -0.43 4.55 -13.02
N GLY A 10 0.57 5.15 -13.67
CA GLY A 10 0.79 6.60 -13.69
C GLY A 10 1.33 7.23 -12.40
N ARG A 11 1.47 6.48 -11.30
CA ARG A 11 1.96 7.02 -10.03
C ARG A 11 3.40 7.52 -10.14
N SER A 12 3.64 8.73 -9.64
CA SER A 12 4.96 9.38 -9.63
C SER A 12 5.68 9.18 -8.29
N TYR A 13 7.00 9.03 -8.36
CA TYR A 13 7.88 8.86 -7.21
C TYR A 13 9.07 9.82 -7.28
N SER A 14 9.49 10.31 -6.13
CA SER A 14 10.67 11.17 -5.98
C SER A 14 11.99 10.39 -5.99
N ARG A 15 11.94 9.07 -5.79
CA ARG A 15 13.13 8.20 -5.72
C ARG A 15 12.95 6.91 -6.51
N ARG A 16 14.03 6.41 -7.11
CA ARG A 16 14.04 5.20 -7.95
C ARG A 16 13.73 3.94 -7.15
N ASP A 17 14.28 3.81 -5.94
CA ASP A 17 14.03 2.68 -5.04
C ASP A 17 12.55 2.56 -4.67
N ASN A 18 11.86 3.69 -4.47
CA ASN A 18 10.43 3.72 -4.21
C ASN A 18 9.60 3.27 -5.43
N LEU A 19 9.95 3.73 -6.64
CA LEU A 19 9.30 3.25 -7.87
C LEU A 19 9.52 1.74 -8.04
N GLN A 20 10.74 1.26 -7.82
CA GLN A 20 11.07 -0.17 -7.99
C GLN A 20 10.31 -1.05 -6.99
N ARG A 21 10.23 -0.64 -5.72
CA ARG A 21 9.43 -1.31 -4.69
C ARG A 21 7.94 -1.31 -5.07
N HIS A 22 7.44 -0.18 -5.55
CA HIS A 22 6.06 -0.06 -6.01
C HIS A 22 5.76 -1.05 -7.15
N ILE A 23 6.59 -1.09 -8.19
CA ILE A 23 6.40 -2.01 -9.32
C ILE A 23 6.41 -3.46 -8.83
N ARG A 24 7.37 -3.83 -7.98
CA ARG A 24 7.54 -5.21 -7.52
C ARG A 24 6.39 -5.71 -6.63
N PHE A 25 5.86 -4.86 -5.75
CA PHE A 25 4.98 -5.31 -4.66
C PHE A 25 3.57 -4.69 -4.66
N VAL A 26 3.31 -3.67 -5.46
CA VAL A 26 2.07 -2.88 -5.35
C VAL A 26 1.37 -2.72 -6.69
N CYS A 27 2.13 -2.50 -7.76
CA CYS A 27 1.60 -2.35 -9.09
C CYS A 27 0.97 -3.65 -9.56
N GLY A 28 -0.26 -3.59 -10.10
CA GLY A 28 -1.00 -4.76 -10.55
C GLY A 28 -1.45 -5.72 -9.44
N GLN A 29 -1.04 -5.54 -8.18
CA GLN A 29 -1.49 -6.40 -7.09
C GLN A 29 -2.87 -5.97 -6.59
N SER A 30 -3.78 -6.93 -6.47
CA SER A 30 -5.04 -6.76 -5.75
C SER A 30 -4.78 -6.60 -4.25
N PRO A 31 -5.61 -5.81 -3.54
CA PRO A 31 -5.46 -5.68 -2.11
C PRO A 31 -5.70 -7.04 -1.44
N LYS A 32 -4.66 -7.59 -0.81
CA LYS A 32 -4.71 -8.89 -0.14
C LYS A 32 -5.17 -8.80 1.32
N TYR A 33 -5.09 -7.62 1.93
CA TYR A 33 -5.38 -7.43 3.34
C TYR A 33 -6.68 -6.65 3.49
N ALA A 34 -7.77 -7.33 3.76
CA ALA A 34 -9.06 -6.70 4.05
C ALA A 34 -9.24 -6.53 5.56
N CYS A 35 -9.66 -5.34 5.99
CA CYS A 35 -10.11 -5.12 7.35
C CYS A 35 -11.51 -5.72 7.53
N LEU A 36 -11.67 -6.66 8.45
CA LEU A 36 -12.97 -7.28 8.72
C LEU A 36 -13.95 -6.37 9.46
N ILE A 37 -13.46 -5.26 10.04
CA ILE A 37 -14.29 -4.32 10.80
C ILE A 37 -14.96 -3.30 9.87
N CYS A 38 -14.23 -2.75 8.89
CA CYS A 38 -14.74 -1.72 7.99
C CYS A 38 -14.66 -2.07 6.49
N ASN A 39 -14.30 -3.32 6.16
CA ASN A 39 -14.16 -3.84 4.79
C ASN A 39 -13.18 -3.08 3.88
N ARG A 40 -12.32 -2.23 4.46
CA ARG A 40 -11.30 -1.50 3.69
C ARG A 40 -10.15 -2.44 3.32
N ALA A 41 -9.74 -2.40 2.06
CA ALA A 41 -8.74 -3.32 1.52
C ALA A 41 -7.39 -2.61 1.26
N PHE A 42 -6.29 -3.28 1.62
CA PHE A 42 -4.93 -2.76 1.53
C PHE A 42 -4.04 -3.73 0.76
N LYS A 43 -3.09 -3.17 -0.02
CA LYS A 43 -2.11 -3.95 -0.80
C LYS A 43 -0.87 -4.34 0.02
N GLN A 44 -0.58 -3.63 1.10
CA GLN A 44 0.62 -3.85 1.94
C GLN A 44 0.21 -4.15 3.38
N LYS A 45 0.88 -5.14 4.00
CA LYS A 45 0.65 -5.57 5.39
C LYS A 45 0.86 -4.43 6.40
N SER A 46 1.93 -3.65 6.24
CA SER A 46 2.25 -2.52 7.14
C SER A 46 1.15 -1.45 7.14
N ASN A 47 0.56 -1.16 5.98
CA ASN A 47 -0.55 -0.22 5.87
C ASN A 47 -1.82 -0.76 6.50
N TYR A 48 -2.12 -2.06 6.33
CA TYR A 48 -3.23 -2.73 7.00
C TYR A 48 -3.06 -2.71 8.52
N HIS A 49 -1.92 -3.13 9.05
CA HIS A 49 -1.64 -3.13 10.49
C HIS A 49 -1.79 -1.74 11.11
N ARG A 50 -1.19 -0.72 10.50
CA ARG A 50 -1.32 0.66 10.96
C ARG A 50 -2.78 1.13 10.93
N HIS A 51 -3.54 0.74 9.91
CA HIS A 51 -4.96 1.06 9.85
C HIS A 51 -5.75 0.42 11.00
N VAL A 52 -5.58 -0.88 11.26
CA VAL A 52 -6.27 -1.57 12.35
C VAL A 52 -5.89 -0.97 13.71
N LEU A 53 -4.58 -0.78 13.95
CA LEU A 53 -4.09 -0.23 15.20
C LEU A 53 -4.64 1.17 15.49
N ASN A 54 -4.60 2.06 14.49
CA ASN A 54 -4.94 3.47 14.70
C ASN A 54 -6.44 3.74 14.58
N MET A 55 -7.15 3.04 13.69
CA MET A 55 -8.56 3.32 13.38
C MET A 55 -9.53 2.40 14.13
N HIS A 56 -9.06 1.23 14.56
CA HIS A 56 -9.90 0.25 15.24
C HIS A 56 -9.39 -0.10 16.64
N GLN A 57 -8.42 0.66 17.19
CA GLN A 57 -7.88 0.54 18.56
C GLN A 57 -7.86 -0.89 19.11
N THR A 58 -7.43 -1.82 18.27
CA THR A 58 -7.41 -3.23 18.61
C THR A 58 -5.95 -3.63 18.62
N ASN A 59 -5.36 -3.59 19.81
CA ASN A 59 -4.32 -4.55 20.15
C ASN A 59 -4.82 -5.91 19.66
N LEU A 60 -3.97 -6.60 18.91
CA LEU A 60 -4.22 -7.98 18.51
C LEU A 60 -4.79 -8.74 19.71
N MET A 61 -5.98 -9.35 19.55
CA MET A 61 -6.29 -10.54 20.32
C MET A 61 -5.37 -11.67 19.88
#